data_AF-A0A547PUU2-F1
#
_entry.id   AF-A0A547PUU2-F1
#
_cell.length_a   1.000
_cell.length_b   1.000
_cell.length_c   1.000
_cell.angle_alpha   90.00
_cell.angle_beta   90.00
_cell.angle_gamma   90.00
#
_symmetry.space_group_name_H-M   'P 1'
#
loop_
_entity.id
_entity.type
_entity.pdbx_description
1 polymer ?
#
loop_
_entity_poly.entity_id
_entity_poly.type
_entity_poly.pdbx_seq_one_letter_code
_entity_poly.pdbx_strand_id
1 'polypeptide(L)'
;MVARAGKPAQVQSVNSTFNLTALAFTASIQARALPFGRDGVALNADIKIAGFPERDLLDGLTVGRGVVSSMKRLGRDETSIQISAPVQPGNSGGPAINS
;
A
#
# COMPACT_ATOMS: atom_id res chain seq x y z
N MET A 1 4.26 8.20 -16.80
CA MET A 1 4.55 6.77 -17.03
C MET A 1 5.13 6.23 -15.73
N VAL A 2 4.48 5.24 -15.12
CA VAL A 2 5.00 4.60 -13.89
C VAL A 2 5.53 3.25 -14.32
N ALA A 3 6.77 2.90 -13.95
CA ALA A 3 7.39 1.66 -14.40
C ALA A 3 7.45 0.63 -13.26
N ARG A 4 7.08 -0.62 -13.55
CA ARG A 4 7.38 -1.79 -12.70
C ARG A 4 8.32 -2.69 -13.48
N ALA A 5 9.49 -2.99 -12.91
CA ALA A 5 10.53 -3.79 -13.59
C ALA A 5 10.86 -3.28 -15.02
N GLY A 6 10.93 -1.96 -15.20
CA GLY A 6 11.22 -1.32 -16.48
C GLY A 6 10.07 -1.33 -17.50
N LYS A 7 8.92 -1.96 -17.21
CA LYS A 7 7.77 -2.00 -18.13
C LYS A 7 6.87 -0.77 -17.96
N PRO A 8 6.41 -0.14 -19.06
CA PRO A 8 5.49 0.99 -19.01
C PRO A 8 4.17 0.65 -18.33
N ALA A 9 3.67 1.58 -17.51
CA ALA A 9 2.26 1.66 -17.15
C ALA A 9 1.66 3.00 -17.59
N GLN A 10 0.41 2.94 -18.04
CA GLN A 10 -0.43 4.08 -18.37
C GLN A 10 -1.36 4.38 -17.20
N VAL A 11 -1.55 5.65 -16.91
CA VAL A 11 -2.53 6.11 -15.92
C VAL A 11 -3.92 5.93 -16.52
N GLN A 12 -4.78 5.17 -15.84
CA GLN A 12 -6.17 4.97 -16.25
C GLN A 12 -7.10 5.96 -15.57
N SER A 13 -6.86 6.23 -14.28
CA SER A 13 -7.64 7.18 -13.50
C SER A 13 -6.84 7.70 -12.31
N VAL A 14 -7.21 8.88 -11.82
CA VAL A 14 -6.65 9.54 -10.64
C VAL A 14 -7.80 10.07 -9.80
N ASN A 15 -7.72 9.85 -8.49
CA ASN A 15 -8.63 10.45 -7.51
C ASN A 15 -7.80 11.16 -6.45
N SER A 16 -7.81 12.51 -6.48
CA SER A 16 -7.06 13.33 -5.53
C SER A 16 -7.68 13.35 -4.13
N THR A 17 -9.01 13.20 -4.01
CA THR A 17 -9.72 13.16 -2.72
C THR A 17 -9.26 12.00 -1.85
N PHE A 18 -9.09 10.81 -2.43
CA PHE A 18 -8.63 9.61 -1.73
C PHE A 18 -7.14 9.32 -1.93
N ASN A 19 -6.42 10.18 -2.66
CA ASN A 19 -5.02 9.99 -3.02
C ASN A 19 -4.75 8.62 -3.69
N LEU A 20 -5.58 8.28 -4.68
CA LEU A 20 -5.53 7.01 -5.42
C LEU A 20 -5.21 7.21 -6.90
N THR A 21 -4.54 6.24 -7.50
CA THR A 21 -4.26 6.21 -8.95
C THR A 21 -4.36 4.78 -9.46
N ALA A 22 -5.14 4.55 -10.52
CA ALA A 22 -5.20 3.27 -11.21
C ALA A 22 -4.24 3.27 -12.40
N LEU A 23 -3.44 2.21 -12.52
CA LEU A 23 -2.45 2.03 -13.57
C LEU A 23 -2.76 0.77 -14.37
N ALA A 24 -2.69 0.85 -15.70
CA ALA A 24 -2.73 -0.30 -16.59
C ALA A 24 -1.35 -0.54 -17.21
N PHE A 25 -0.89 -1.79 -17.18
CA PHE A 25 0.34 -2.20 -17.81
C PHE A 25 0.04 -2.70 -19.22
N THR A 26 0.79 -2.22 -20.21
CA THR A 26 0.63 -2.64 -21.62
C THR A 26 1.09 -4.07 -21.84
N ALA A 27 2.05 -4.54 -21.05
CA ALA A 27 2.52 -5.92 -21.10
C ALA A 27 1.72 -6.80 -20.13
N SER A 28 1.38 -8.02 -20.56
CA SER A 28 0.82 -9.04 -19.66
C SER A 28 1.76 -9.26 -18.48
N ILE A 29 1.25 -9.01 -17.28
CA ILE A 29 1.94 -9.35 -16.04
C ILE A 29 1.49 -10.75 -15.63
N GLN A 30 2.38 -11.73 -15.70
CA GLN A 30 2.17 -13.01 -15.04
C GLN A 30 2.45 -12.85 -13.55
N ALA A 31 1.48 -12.31 -12.81
CA ALA A 31 1.51 -12.22 -11.36
C ALA A 31 0.14 -12.59 -10.80
N ARG A 32 0.15 -13.30 -9.67
CA ARG A 32 -1.07 -13.54 -8.91
C ARG A 32 -1.41 -12.27 -8.13
N ALA A 33 -2.62 -11.75 -8.34
CA ALA A 33 -3.14 -10.65 -7.54
C ALA A 33 -3.34 -11.10 -6.08
N LEU A 34 -3.02 -10.23 -5.13
CA LEU A 34 -3.44 -10.41 -3.75
C LEU A 34 -4.94 -10.15 -3.65
N PRO A 35 -5.70 -10.98 -2.91
CA PRO A 35 -7.10 -10.69 -2.64
C PRO A 35 -7.21 -9.44 -1.76
N PHE A 36 -8.26 -8.65 -1.97
CA PHE A 36 -8.62 -7.58 -1.04
C PHE A 36 -9.29 -8.17 0.20
N GLY A 37 -8.94 -7.64 1.37
CA GLY A 37 -9.70 -7.90 2.60
C GLY A 37 -11.14 -7.43 2.42
N ARG A 38 -12.10 -8.26 2.84
CA ARG A 38 -13.54 -7.97 2.72
C ARG A 38 -14.11 -7.29 3.95
N ASP A 39 -13.48 -7.54 5.10
CA ASP A 39 -13.90 -7.05 6.40
C ASP A 39 -12.96 -5.94 6.88
N GLY A 40 -13.47 -5.09 7.78
CA GLY A 40 -12.65 -4.12 8.48
C GLY A 40 -11.58 -4.79 9.35
N VAL A 41 -10.50 -4.07 9.62
CA VAL A 41 -9.45 -4.52 10.53
C VAL A 41 -9.75 -4.08 11.97
N ALA A 42 -9.55 -4.97 12.93
CA ALA A 42 -9.77 -4.67 14.35
C ALA A 42 -8.59 -3.87 14.94
N LEU A 43 -8.86 -3.14 16.03
CA LEU A 43 -7.80 -2.63 16.90
C LEU A 43 -6.90 -3.77 17.37
N ASN A 44 -5.60 -3.51 17.46
CA ASN A 44 -4.57 -4.46 17.85
C ASN A 44 -4.40 -5.68 16.92
N ALA A 45 -5.04 -5.68 15.74
CA ALA A 45 -4.77 -6.70 14.74
C ALA A 45 -3.37 -6.54 14.15
N ASP A 46 -2.71 -7.67 13.88
CA ASP A 46 -1.42 -7.71 13.21
C ASP A 46 -1.51 -7.12 11.81
N ILE A 47 -0.51 -6.32 11.44
CA ILE A 47 -0.40 -5.74 10.11
C ILE A 47 1.04 -5.74 9.61
N LYS A 48 1.19 -5.99 8.31
CA LYS A 48 2.46 -5.96 7.59
C LYS A 48 2.36 -4.91 6.48
N ILE A 49 3.39 -4.08 6.36
CA ILE A 49 3.53 -3.11 5.28
C ILE A 49 4.70 -3.54 4.42
N ALA A 50 4.48 -3.71 3.12
CA ALA A 50 5.52 -4.08 2.17
C ALA A 50 5.78 -2.93 1.19
N GLY A 51 7.05 -2.59 0.95
CA GLY A 51 7.42 -1.48 0.09
C GLY A 51 8.91 -1.45 -0.25
N PHE A 52 9.32 -0.42 -0.99
CA PHE A 52 10.70 -0.23 -1.45
C PHE A 52 11.23 1.13 -0.95
N PRO A 53 11.58 1.24 0.34
CA PRO A 53 12.12 2.47 0.89
C PRO A 53 13.52 2.78 0.37
N GLU A 54 13.82 4.06 0.12
CA GLU A 54 15.17 4.56 -0.25
C GLU A 54 15.87 3.76 -1.38
N ARG A 55 15.45 4.01 -2.63
CA ARG A 55 15.96 3.31 -3.83
C ARG A 55 17.47 3.42 -4.06
N ASP A 56 18.12 4.39 -3.41
CA ASP A 56 19.55 4.65 -3.59
C ASP A 56 20.43 3.84 -2.62
N LEU A 57 19.85 3.22 -1.57
CA LEU A 57 20.61 2.49 -0.53
C LEU A 57 20.14 1.05 -0.30
N LEU A 58 18.85 0.75 -0.48
CA LEU A 58 18.27 -0.56 -0.22
C LEU A 58 17.62 -1.10 -1.49
N ASP A 59 18.34 -1.96 -2.21
CA ASP A 59 17.89 -2.53 -3.48
C ASP A 59 16.97 -3.76 -3.26
N GLY A 60 15.90 -3.59 -2.48
CA GLY A 60 15.06 -4.72 -2.08
C GLY A 60 13.72 -4.40 -1.43
N LEU A 61 12.82 -5.39 -1.46
CA LEU A 61 11.54 -5.35 -0.78
C LEU A 61 11.76 -5.36 0.74
N THR A 62 11.25 -4.35 1.42
CA THR A 62 11.22 -4.32 2.89
C THR A 62 9.83 -4.65 3.40
N VAL A 63 9.76 -5.43 4.48
CA VAL A 63 8.51 -5.76 5.17
C VAL A 63 8.57 -5.26 6.62
N GLY A 64 7.84 -4.19 6.90
CA GLY A 64 7.58 -3.71 8.25
C GLY A 64 6.42 -4.47 8.88
N ARG A 65 6.49 -4.74 10.19
CA ARG A 65 5.41 -5.37 10.96
C ARG A 65 5.02 -4.49 12.13
N GLY A 66 3.76 -4.55 12.51
CA GLY A 66 3.22 -3.87 13.67
C GLY A 66 1.77 -4.28 13.88
N VAL A 67 1.01 -3.40 14.54
CA VAL A 67 -0.41 -3.60 14.80
C VAL A 67 -1.21 -2.37 14.38
N VAL A 68 -2.52 -2.54 14.22
CA VAL A 68 -3.47 -1.41 14.13
C VAL A 68 -3.58 -0.76 15.50
N SER A 69 -2.96 0.41 15.66
CA SER A 69 -2.88 1.11 16.95
C SER A 69 -4.11 1.96 17.25
N SER A 70 -4.82 2.40 16.22
CA SER A 70 -6.06 3.17 16.37
C SER A 70 -6.92 3.05 15.11
N MET A 71 -8.20 2.78 15.31
CA MET A 71 -9.24 3.01 14.32
C MET A 71 -9.74 4.44 14.55
N LYS A 72 -9.94 5.18 13.47
CA LYS A 72 -10.12 6.61 13.61
C LYS A 72 -11.30 7.00 14.52
N ARG A 73 -11.10 8.06 15.32
CA ARG A 73 -12.14 8.69 16.14
C ARG A 73 -13.26 9.33 15.30
N LEU A 74 -14.47 9.28 15.87
CA LEU A 74 -15.70 9.94 15.42
C LEU A 74 -15.41 11.41 15.06
N GLY A 75 -15.74 11.84 13.83
CA GLY A 75 -15.67 13.25 13.40
C GLY A 75 -14.55 13.68 12.42
N ARG A 76 -13.77 12.76 11.83
CA ARG A 76 -12.86 13.05 10.69
C ARG A 76 -12.96 11.94 9.62
N ASP A 77 -12.12 11.94 8.58
CA ASP A 77 -11.92 10.90 7.52
C ASP A 77 -12.04 9.40 7.86
N GLU A 78 -13.21 8.79 7.68
CA GLU A 78 -13.49 7.35 7.98
C GLU A 78 -12.70 6.33 7.14
N THR A 79 -11.76 6.80 6.33
CA THR A 79 -11.02 6.04 5.32
C THR A 79 -9.60 5.66 5.73
N SER A 80 -9.18 5.97 6.96
CA SER A 80 -7.80 5.75 7.44
C SER A 80 -7.73 5.03 8.78
N ILE A 81 -6.64 4.28 8.97
CA ILE A 81 -6.25 3.62 10.22
C ILE A 81 -4.85 4.10 10.64
N GLN A 82 -4.54 4.03 11.93
CA GLN A 82 -3.20 4.23 12.44
C GLN A 82 -2.55 2.89 12.74
N ILE A 83 -1.25 2.78 12.47
CA ILE A 83 -0.47 1.56 12.62
C ILE A 83 0.86 1.85 13.32
N SER A 84 1.42 0.84 13.98
CA SER A 84 2.77 0.93 14.56
C SER A 84 3.88 0.41 13.62
N ALA A 85 3.52 -0.22 12.51
CA ALA A 85 4.50 -0.70 11.53
C ALA A 85 5.31 0.48 10.95
N PRO A 86 6.63 0.35 10.78
CA PRO A 86 7.47 1.45 10.29
C PRO A 86 7.11 1.81 8.84
N VAL A 87 6.83 3.08 8.59
CA VAL A 87 6.54 3.63 7.26
C VAL A 87 7.58 4.70 6.91
N GLN A 88 8.16 4.61 5.72
CA GLN A 88 9.18 5.53 5.19
C GLN A 88 8.82 5.93 3.75
N PRO A 89 9.42 7.01 3.19
CA PRO A 89 9.35 7.29 1.77
C PRO A 89 9.70 6.04 0.95
N GLY A 90 8.84 5.70 -0.03
CA GLY A 90 8.97 4.46 -0.83
C GLY A 90 8.02 3.31 -0.42
N ASN A 91 7.32 3.43 0.72
CA ASN A 91 6.21 2.54 1.05
C ASN A 91 4.86 2.97 0.43
N SER A 92 4.78 4.20 -0.10
CA SER A 92 3.56 4.74 -0.71
C SER A 92 3.05 3.88 -1.87
N GLY A 93 1.79 3.46 -1.80
CA GLY A 93 1.14 2.58 -2.78
C GLY A 93 1.47 1.08 -2.61
N GLY A 94 2.31 0.71 -1.63
CA GLY A 94 2.55 -0.67 -1.24
C GLY A 94 1.36 -1.27 -0.47
N PRO A 95 1.24 -2.61 -0.42
CA PRO A 95 0.12 -3.26 0.26
C PRO A 95 0.26 -3.20 1.78
N ALA A 96 -0.87 -3.01 2.45
CA ALA A 96 -1.05 -3.30 3.87
C ALA A 96 -1.77 -4.65 4.00
N ILE A 97 -1.18 -5.58 4.74
CA ILE A 97 -1.57 -6.99 4.75
C ILE A 97 -1.85 -7.40 6.20
N ASN A 98 -3.04 -7.92 6.46
CA ASN A 98 -3.40 -8.55 7.73
C ASN A 98 -2.99 -10.04 7.75
N SER A 99 -3.10 -10.67 8.92
CA SER A 99 -2.92 -12.12 9.12
C SER A 99 -4.05 -12.94 8.55
#